data_AF-A0A6N6VC25-F1
#
_entry.id   AF-A0A6N6VC25-F1
#
_cell.length_a   1.000
_cell.length_b   1.000
_cell.length_c   1.000
_cell.angle_alpha   90.00
_cell.angle_beta   90.00
_cell.angle_gamma   90.00
#
_symmetry.space_group_name_H-M   'P 1'
#
loop_
_entity.id
_entity.type
_entity.pdbx_description
1 polymer ?
#
loop_
_entity_poly.entity_id
_entity_poly.type
_entity_poly.pdbx_seq_one_letter_code
_entity_poly.pdbx_strand_id
1 'polypeptide(L)'
;MKLIFILCLSVFLVLAGCNSDDKVSTKSQKTETDIDSKKREIHKDQGNSKKDTNKSAIHLSDKQRLALAFYADEAGQYTLTKNEILTGIYDCKKGRETEKAQTEDILLEKMPPINNAPTGMHFYYVYPPKGQFASIIGMNKDKIFMCGTQGAVTDYQLLLKSGIELDINNLYQKNKYNKSLPEMEKKIKIVNRDESIKLFDPDKNNIGMMAHMRSQLYRMIREFGGELNNNAYLWDNIRLDKDGNWTVNYRNHDGEILGTYKFVNDNLIKLDQNGNKIKEKKITIREE
;
A
#
# COMPACT_ATOMS: atom_id res chain seq x y z
N MET A 1 38.75 1.98 0.97
CA MET A 1 38.79 0.71 1.71
C MET A 1 37.86 -0.28 1.04
N LYS A 2 38.34 -1.44 0.61
CA LYS A 2 37.57 -2.47 -0.10
C LYS A 2 36.93 -3.40 0.95
N LEU A 3 35.60 -3.52 0.98
CA LEU A 3 34.92 -4.51 1.82
C LEU A 3 34.81 -5.84 1.09
N ILE A 4 35.30 -6.89 1.73
CA ILE A 4 35.21 -8.29 1.31
C ILE A 4 33.91 -8.87 1.84
N PHE A 5 33.06 -9.42 0.96
CA PHE A 5 31.84 -10.13 1.33
C PHE A 5 32.17 -11.61 1.59
N ILE A 6 31.88 -12.09 2.80
CA ILE A 6 31.93 -13.51 3.16
C ILE A 6 30.55 -14.11 2.87
N LEU A 7 30.53 -15.11 1.99
CA LEU A 7 29.35 -15.85 1.54
C LEU A 7 29.15 -17.07 2.46
N CYS A 8 28.13 -17.06 3.32
CA CYS A 8 27.75 -18.26 4.07
C CYS A 8 26.58 -18.95 3.38
N LEU A 9 26.86 -20.14 2.83
CA LEU A 9 25.91 -21.09 2.27
C LEU A 9 25.13 -21.75 3.44
N SER A 10 23.79 -21.65 3.45
CA SER A 10 22.96 -22.49 4.32
C SER A 10 22.14 -23.49 3.49
N VAL A 11 22.32 -24.76 3.85
CA VAL A 11 21.72 -25.96 3.24
C VAL A 11 20.28 -26.13 3.75
N PHE A 12 19.34 -26.38 2.83
CA PHE A 12 17.97 -26.78 3.16
C PHE A 12 17.92 -28.29 3.45
N LEU A 13 17.39 -28.67 4.62
CA LEU A 13 16.97 -30.04 4.93
C LEU A 13 15.45 -30.15 4.70
N VAL A 14 15.07 -30.98 3.72
CA VAL A 14 13.68 -31.42 3.51
C VAL A 14 13.48 -32.70 4.32
N LEU A 15 12.51 -32.70 5.23
CA LEU A 15 12.01 -33.93 5.84
C LEU A 15 10.77 -34.38 5.07
N ALA A 16 10.91 -35.49 4.35
CA ALA A 16 9.81 -36.30 3.84
C ALA A 16 9.29 -37.20 4.97
N GLY A 17 7.96 -37.34 5.06
CA GLY A 17 7.30 -38.32 5.90
C GLY A 17 6.19 -39.00 5.11
N CYS A 18 6.47 -40.22 4.63
CA CYS A 18 5.48 -41.18 4.15
C CYS A 18 5.00 -42.07 5.31
N ASN A 19 3.71 -42.37 5.34
CA ASN A 19 3.09 -43.68 5.57
C ASN A 19 1.60 -43.47 5.90
N SER A 20 0.65 -44.38 5.75
CA SER A 20 0.44 -45.61 4.96
C SER A 20 -0.95 -46.11 5.36
N ASP A 21 -1.78 -46.40 4.36
CA ASP A 21 -2.92 -47.32 4.30
C ASP A 21 -3.48 -47.97 5.58
N ASP A 22 -4.82 -47.97 5.67
CA ASP A 22 -5.57 -49.19 5.97
C ASP A 22 -6.91 -49.24 5.21
N LYS A 23 -7.11 -50.35 4.50
CA LYS A 23 -8.33 -50.73 3.77
C LYS A 23 -9.23 -51.59 4.65
N VAL A 24 -10.54 -51.34 4.61
CA VAL A 24 -11.56 -52.41 4.77
C VAL A 24 -12.70 -52.20 3.75
N SER A 25 -12.88 -53.25 2.95
CA SER A 25 -13.99 -53.72 2.09
C SER A 25 -15.39 -53.58 2.71
N THR A 26 -16.57 -53.67 2.08
CA THR A 26 -17.12 -53.98 0.74
C THR A 26 -18.65 -53.82 0.89
N LYS A 27 -19.38 -53.20 -0.05
CA LYS A 27 -20.54 -53.83 -0.76
C LYS A 27 -21.24 -52.84 -1.71
N SER A 28 -21.39 -53.33 -2.94
CA SER A 28 -22.18 -52.82 -4.05
C SER A 28 -23.68 -52.81 -3.78
N GLN A 29 -24.40 -51.84 -4.35
CA GLN A 29 -25.63 -52.13 -5.09
C GLN A 29 -25.95 -51.02 -6.09
N LYS A 30 -26.01 -51.44 -7.35
CA LYS A 30 -26.49 -50.71 -8.53
C LYS A 30 -27.95 -51.12 -8.72
N THR A 31 -28.85 -50.18 -8.95
CA THR A 31 -30.11 -50.46 -9.64
C THR A 31 -30.52 -49.20 -10.41
N GLU A 32 -30.40 -49.29 -11.74
CA GLU A 32 -31.17 -48.49 -12.68
C GLU A 32 -32.56 -49.13 -12.84
N THR A 33 -33.59 -48.31 -13.01
CA THR A 33 -34.70 -48.64 -13.90
C THR A 33 -35.38 -47.36 -14.35
N ASP A 34 -35.86 -47.43 -15.58
CA ASP A 34 -36.01 -46.38 -16.56
C ASP A 34 -37.50 -46.11 -16.85
N ILE A 35 -37.78 -44.97 -17.49
CA ILE A 35 -38.98 -44.67 -18.31
C ILE A 35 -40.31 -44.36 -17.59
N ASP A 36 -40.77 -43.10 -17.66
CA ASP A 36 -41.84 -42.77 -18.62
C ASP A 36 -41.87 -41.28 -19.00
N SER A 37 -42.29 -41.08 -20.24
CA SER A 37 -42.13 -39.92 -21.09
C SER A 37 -43.47 -39.21 -21.32
N LYS A 38 -43.47 -37.87 -21.25
CA LYS A 38 -44.46 -37.05 -21.97
C LYS A 38 -43.77 -35.91 -22.68
N LYS A 39 -43.96 -35.92 -24.01
CA LYS A 39 -43.35 -35.08 -25.03
C LYS A 39 -44.25 -33.87 -25.35
N ARG A 40 -43.58 -32.83 -25.87
CA ARG A 40 -44.01 -31.64 -26.65
C ARG A 40 -43.98 -30.34 -25.82
N GLU A 41 -43.34 -29.25 -26.25
CA GLU A 41 -42.87 -28.86 -27.58
C GLU A 41 -41.75 -27.80 -27.50
N ILE A 42 -40.99 -27.70 -28.60
CA ILE A 42 -39.75 -26.94 -28.78
C ILE A 42 -40.09 -25.50 -29.17
N HIS A 43 -39.40 -24.53 -28.56
CA HIS A 43 -38.98 -23.33 -29.29
C HIS A 43 -37.51 -23.02 -28.99
N LYS A 44 -36.72 -23.04 -30.07
CA LYS A 44 -35.32 -22.64 -30.13
C LYS A 44 -35.16 -21.18 -29.68
N ASP A 45 -34.15 -20.92 -28.87
CA ASP A 45 -33.22 -19.85 -29.25
C ASP A 45 -31.78 -20.20 -28.88
N GLN A 46 -30.90 -20.12 -29.88
CA GLN A 46 -29.47 -20.34 -29.78
C GLN A 46 -28.82 -19.07 -29.21
N GLY A 47 -28.83 -18.93 -27.89
CA GLY A 47 -28.03 -17.93 -27.18
C GLY A 47 -26.62 -18.43 -26.95
N ASN A 48 -25.75 -18.26 -27.94
CA ASN A 48 -24.32 -18.51 -27.87
C ASN A 48 -23.73 -17.82 -26.62
N SER A 49 -23.38 -18.57 -25.57
CA SER A 49 -22.75 -18.00 -24.37
C SER A 49 -21.32 -17.57 -24.71
N LYS A 50 -21.20 -16.39 -25.32
CA LYS A 50 -19.94 -15.67 -25.34
C LYS A 50 -19.59 -15.37 -23.90
N LYS A 51 -18.52 -16.02 -23.45
CA LYS A 51 -17.73 -15.66 -22.29
C LYS A 51 -17.38 -14.18 -22.47
N ASP A 52 -18.10 -13.29 -21.79
CA ASP A 52 -17.79 -11.86 -21.77
C ASP A 52 -16.47 -11.67 -21.03
N THR A 53 -15.36 -11.84 -21.75
CA THR A 53 -14.12 -11.14 -21.45
C THR A 53 -14.31 -9.67 -21.80
N ASN A 54 -15.18 -8.97 -21.06
CA ASN A 54 -15.17 -7.52 -21.03
C ASN A 54 -14.04 -7.08 -20.08
N LYS A 55 -12.78 -7.25 -20.52
CA LYS A 55 -11.71 -6.34 -20.09
C LYS A 55 -12.08 -4.98 -20.68
N SER A 56 -12.97 -4.25 -20.00
CA SER A 56 -13.11 -2.81 -20.22
C SER A 56 -11.71 -2.22 -20.14
N ALA A 57 -11.26 -1.57 -21.22
CA ALA A 57 -9.97 -0.91 -21.24
C ALA A 57 -10.07 0.28 -20.27
N ILE A 58 -9.71 0.06 -19.01
CA ILE A 58 -9.75 1.11 -18.00
C ILE A 58 -8.71 2.15 -18.41
N HIS A 59 -9.19 3.32 -18.85
CA HIS A 59 -8.34 4.44 -19.23
C HIS A 59 -7.85 5.16 -17.96
N LEU A 60 -6.78 4.64 -17.36
CA LEU A 60 -6.06 5.28 -16.26
C LEU A 60 -4.90 6.11 -16.79
N SER A 61 -4.65 7.26 -16.15
CA SER A 61 -3.37 7.96 -16.29
C SER A 61 -2.23 7.18 -15.62
N ASP A 62 -0.99 7.45 -16.00
CA ASP A 62 0.18 6.81 -15.39
C ASP A 62 0.25 7.07 -13.88
N LYS A 63 -0.10 8.29 -13.45
CA LYS A 63 -0.11 8.65 -12.02
C LYS A 63 -1.17 7.88 -11.23
N GLN A 64 -2.35 7.66 -11.82
CA GLN A 64 -3.40 6.82 -11.23
C GLN A 64 -2.97 5.37 -11.10
N ARG A 65 -2.37 4.81 -12.17
CA ARG A 65 -1.82 3.46 -12.11
C ARG A 65 -0.73 3.36 -11.01
N LEU A 66 0.09 4.41 -10.82
CA LEU A 66 1.19 4.38 -9.86
C LEU A 66 0.63 4.46 -8.43
N ALA A 67 -0.40 5.28 -8.23
CA ALA A 67 -1.13 5.33 -6.98
C ALA A 67 -1.74 3.98 -6.62
N LEU A 68 -2.33 3.26 -7.58
CA LEU A 68 -2.89 1.93 -7.35
C LEU A 68 -1.85 0.88 -6.91
N ALA A 69 -0.59 1.02 -7.31
CA ALA A 69 0.48 0.10 -6.89
C ALA A 69 0.58 0.02 -5.36
N PHE A 70 0.38 1.14 -4.67
CA PHE A 70 0.45 1.21 -3.20
C PHE A 70 -0.79 0.65 -2.49
N TYR A 71 -1.88 0.41 -3.23
CA TYR A 71 -3.09 -0.27 -2.74
C TYR A 71 -3.01 -1.80 -2.88
N ALA A 72 -1.95 -2.34 -3.47
CA ALA A 72 -1.72 -3.77 -3.47
C ALA A 72 -1.44 -4.28 -2.04
N ASP A 73 -2.04 -5.40 -1.66
CA ASP A 73 -1.86 -5.98 -0.32
C ASP A 73 -0.39 -6.41 -0.11
N GLU A 74 0.28 -6.80 -1.20
CA GLU A 74 1.68 -7.22 -1.25
C GLU A 74 2.67 -6.06 -1.21
N ALA A 75 2.22 -4.82 -1.40
CA ALA A 75 3.10 -3.64 -1.50
C ALA A 75 4.06 -3.56 -0.31
N GLY A 76 3.59 -3.87 0.90
CA GLY A 76 4.36 -3.81 2.14
C GLY A 76 5.60 -4.70 2.19
N GLN A 77 5.72 -5.69 1.31
CA GLN A 77 6.91 -6.55 1.18
C GLN A 77 8.03 -5.85 0.39
N TYR A 78 7.68 -4.96 -0.53
CA TYR A 78 8.59 -4.38 -1.52
C TYR A 78 8.73 -2.86 -1.40
N THR A 79 7.79 -2.18 -0.74
CA THR A 79 7.76 -0.73 -0.56
C THR A 79 6.77 -0.35 0.55
N LEU A 80 6.46 0.94 0.70
CA LEU A 80 5.48 1.43 1.66
C LEU A 80 4.06 1.05 1.22
N THR A 81 3.21 0.71 2.19
CA THR A 81 1.78 0.42 1.98
C THR A 81 0.96 1.71 1.83
N LYS A 82 -0.29 1.60 1.34
CA LYS A 82 -1.22 2.75 1.28
C LYS A 82 -1.33 3.49 2.61
N ASN A 83 -1.46 2.77 3.72
CA ASN A 83 -1.72 3.35 5.03
C ASN A 83 -0.47 4.05 5.56
N GLU A 84 0.72 3.50 5.32
CA GLU A 84 1.99 4.12 5.66
C GLU A 84 2.21 5.45 4.92
N ILE A 85 1.82 5.51 3.63
CA ILE A 85 1.95 6.72 2.81
C ILE A 85 0.89 7.77 3.18
N LEU A 86 -0.37 7.35 3.36
CA LEU A 86 -1.47 8.24 3.70
C LEU A 86 -1.27 8.87 5.08
N THR A 87 -0.91 8.05 6.07
CA THR A 87 -0.59 8.54 7.41
C THR A 87 0.73 9.28 7.45
N GLY A 88 1.68 8.95 6.57
CA GLY A 88 3.02 9.53 6.58
C GLY A 88 3.89 9.01 7.72
N ILE A 89 3.54 7.86 8.31
CA ILE A 89 4.33 7.16 9.33
C ILE A 89 4.49 5.71 8.86
N TYR A 90 5.71 5.19 8.91
CA TYR A 90 6.00 3.83 8.46
C TYR A 90 7.05 3.14 9.31
N ASP A 91 7.07 1.81 9.23
CA ASP A 91 8.07 0.96 9.85
C ASP A 91 9.22 0.71 8.88
N CYS A 92 10.40 1.25 9.20
CA CYS A 92 11.62 1.08 8.42
C CYS A 92 12.47 -0.06 9.00
N LYS A 93 12.81 -1.05 8.17
CA LYS A 93 13.63 -2.20 8.57
C LYS A 93 15.12 -1.89 8.41
N LYS A 94 15.85 -1.87 9.53
CA LYS A 94 17.31 -1.74 9.58
C LYS A 94 17.91 -3.02 10.17
N GLY A 95 18.32 -3.94 9.31
CA GLY A 95 18.77 -5.26 9.74
C GLY A 95 17.66 -6.03 10.46
N ARG A 96 17.88 -6.37 11.73
CA ARG A 96 16.89 -7.04 12.60
C ARG A 96 15.97 -6.07 13.33
N GLU A 97 16.29 -4.77 13.32
CA GLU A 97 15.55 -3.75 14.02
C GLU A 97 14.50 -3.11 13.11
N THR A 98 13.41 -2.68 13.72
CA THR A 98 12.36 -1.91 13.06
C THR A 98 12.24 -0.58 13.78
N GLU A 99 12.44 0.50 13.04
CA GLU A 99 12.34 1.86 13.55
C GLU A 99 11.15 2.58 12.90
N LYS A 100 10.47 3.42 13.66
CA LYS A 100 9.45 4.31 13.11
C LYS A 100 10.13 5.44 12.34
N ALA A 101 9.66 5.69 11.14
CA ALA A 101 10.06 6.80 10.29
C ALA A 101 8.83 7.55 9.80
N GLN A 102 9.04 8.74 9.23
CA GLN A 102 7.98 9.57 8.68
C GLN A 102 8.26 9.98 7.24
N THR A 103 7.22 10.36 6.50
CA THR A 103 7.33 10.89 5.14
C THR A 103 6.08 11.71 4.79
N GLU A 104 6.25 12.79 4.05
CA GLU A 104 5.13 13.60 3.55
C GLU A 104 4.72 13.20 2.12
N ASP A 105 5.73 12.94 1.29
CA ASP A 105 5.65 12.63 -0.13
C ASP A 105 6.44 11.38 -0.48
N ILE A 106 5.99 10.67 -1.51
CA ILE A 106 6.69 9.55 -2.11
C ILE A 106 7.32 10.02 -3.41
N LEU A 107 8.64 9.82 -3.53
CA LEU A 107 9.37 10.13 -4.75
C LEU A 107 9.48 8.87 -5.60
N LEU A 108 9.18 9.01 -6.87
CA LEU A 108 9.37 7.99 -7.90
C LEU A 108 10.46 8.48 -8.85
N GLU A 109 11.71 8.07 -8.58
CA GLU A 109 12.86 8.39 -9.44
C GLU A 109 12.81 7.52 -10.70
N LYS A 110 12.71 8.15 -11.87
CA LYS A 110 12.72 7.44 -13.16
C LYS A 110 13.98 6.61 -13.34
N MET A 111 13.80 5.37 -13.79
CA MET A 111 14.87 4.46 -14.15
C MET A 111 14.99 4.32 -15.68
N PRO A 112 16.19 4.00 -16.19
CA PRO A 112 16.34 3.49 -17.54
C PRO A 112 15.50 2.22 -17.76
N PRO A 113 15.17 1.89 -19.02
CA PRO A 113 14.56 0.61 -19.35
C PRO A 113 15.39 -0.58 -18.85
N ILE A 114 14.71 -1.66 -18.46
CA ILE A 114 15.34 -2.91 -18.01
C ILE A 114 15.25 -3.94 -19.13
N ASN A 115 16.32 -4.70 -19.35
CA ASN A 115 16.34 -5.74 -20.38
C ASN A 115 15.28 -6.81 -20.11
N ASN A 116 14.70 -7.34 -21.19
CA ASN A 116 13.67 -8.39 -21.16
C ASN A 116 12.40 -8.03 -20.38
N ALA A 117 12.17 -6.74 -20.13
CA ALA A 117 10.92 -6.23 -19.58
C ALA A 117 9.79 -6.25 -20.64
N PRO A 118 8.52 -6.37 -20.21
CA PRO A 118 7.38 -6.20 -21.09
C PRO A 118 7.42 -4.87 -21.85
N THR A 119 6.94 -4.87 -23.08
CA THR A 119 6.91 -3.67 -23.92
C THR A 119 6.17 -2.52 -23.24
N GLY A 120 6.76 -1.32 -23.31
CA GLY A 120 6.18 -0.10 -22.75
C GLY A 120 6.21 -0.04 -21.22
N MET A 121 7.03 -0.87 -20.56
CA MET A 121 7.19 -0.79 -19.12
C MET A 121 8.16 0.33 -18.71
N HIS A 122 7.69 1.21 -17.83
CA HIS A 122 8.47 2.26 -17.18
C HIS A 122 8.78 1.88 -15.74
N PHE A 123 10.01 2.12 -15.30
CA PHE A 123 10.49 1.72 -13.99
C PHE A 123 10.87 2.93 -13.14
N TYR A 124 10.68 2.80 -11.83
CA TYR A 124 10.94 3.84 -10.85
C TYR A 124 11.56 3.25 -9.58
N TYR A 125 12.58 3.91 -9.04
CA TYR A 125 12.96 3.71 -7.64
C TYR A 125 11.97 4.45 -6.74
N VAL A 126 11.57 3.81 -5.65
CA VAL A 126 10.65 4.39 -4.67
C VAL A 126 11.41 4.89 -3.45
N TYR A 127 11.22 6.16 -3.10
CA TYR A 127 11.76 6.77 -1.88
C TYR A 127 10.64 7.33 -0.98
N PRO A 128 10.80 7.23 0.35
CA PRO A 128 11.91 6.57 1.06
C PRO A 128 11.88 5.04 0.91
N PRO A 129 13.03 4.35 1.06
CA PRO A 129 13.04 2.90 1.09
C PRO A 129 12.44 2.39 2.40
N LYS A 130 11.70 1.28 2.34
CA LYS A 130 11.12 0.62 3.53
C LYS A 130 12.14 -0.15 4.36
N GLY A 131 13.30 -0.46 3.78
CA GLY A 131 14.36 -1.16 4.49
C GLY A 131 15.69 -1.10 3.75
N GLN A 132 16.61 -2.00 4.11
CA GLN A 132 17.94 -2.07 3.51
C GLN A 132 17.94 -2.73 2.12
N PHE A 133 17.03 -2.31 1.24
CA PHE A 133 16.94 -2.72 -0.16
C PHE A 133 16.38 -1.57 -1.00
N ALA A 134 16.66 -1.57 -2.29
CA ALA A 134 16.03 -0.66 -3.24
C ALA A 134 14.62 -1.16 -3.58
N SER A 135 13.62 -0.31 -3.37
CA SER A 135 12.25 -0.51 -3.81
C SER A 135 12.09 -0.09 -5.26
N ILE A 136 11.56 -0.97 -6.11
CA ILE A 136 11.33 -0.70 -7.54
C ILE A 136 9.87 -0.95 -7.88
N ILE A 137 9.26 -0.01 -8.60
CA ILE A 137 7.95 -0.18 -9.25
C ILE A 137 8.15 -0.09 -10.76
N GLY A 138 7.68 -1.12 -11.48
CA GLY A 138 7.52 -1.12 -12.93
C GLY A 138 6.05 -1.00 -13.31
N MET A 139 5.75 -0.39 -14.45
CA MET A 139 4.38 -0.25 -14.93
C MET A 139 4.32 -0.19 -16.44
N ASN A 140 3.34 -0.89 -17.01
CA ASN A 140 2.80 -0.57 -18.32
C ASN A 140 1.27 -0.41 -18.25
N LYS A 141 0.59 -0.56 -19.38
CA LYS A 141 -0.86 -0.39 -19.51
C LYS A 141 -1.66 -1.44 -18.72
N ASP A 142 -1.11 -2.64 -18.59
CA ASP A 142 -1.82 -3.83 -18.12
C ASP A 142 -1.33 -4.32 -16.75
N LYS A 143 -0.05 -4.06 -16.43
CA LYS A 143 0.63 -4.65 -15.28
C LYS A 143 1.40 -3.64 -14.46
N ILE A 144 1.41 -3.88 -13.16
CA ILE A 144 2.36 -3.31 -12.21
C ILE A 144 3.34 -4.41 -11.81
N PHE A 145 4.61 -4.07 -11.78
CA PHE A 145 5.68 -4.89 -11.23
C PHE A 145 6.19 -4.23 -9.95
N MET A 146 6.47 -5.02 -8.92
CA MET A 146 7.08 -4.52 -7.68
C MET A 146 8.17 -5.47 -7.22
N CYS A 147 9.32 -4.94 -6.79
CA CYS A 147 10.32 -5.75 -6.11
C CYS A 147 11.16 -4.94 -5.12
N GLY A 148 11.81 -5.68 -4.23
CA GLY A 148 12.92 -5.21 -3.41
C GLY A 148 14.20 -5.89 -3.87
N THR A 149 15.28 -5.14 -4.07
CA THR A 149 16.57 -5.72 -4.47
C THR A 149 17.76 -5.05 -3.76
N GLN A 150 18.77 -5.85 -3.46
CA GLN A 150 20.11 -5.38 -3.05
C GLN A 150 21.15 -5.59 -4.17
N GLY A 151 20.78 -6.34 -5.21
CA GLY A 151 21.66 -6.68 -6.33
C GLY A 151 21.53 -5.70 -7.49
N ALA A 152 22.40 -5.87 -8.49
CA ALA A 152 22.37 -5.07 -9.71
C ALA A 152 21.04 -5.25 -10.46
N VAL A 153 20.50 -4.14 -10.95
CA VAL A 153 19.27 -4.11 -11.77
C VAL A 153 19.68 -4.22 -13.24
N THR A 154 19.73 -5.44 -13.76
CA THR A 154 20.21 -5.72 -15.13
C THR A 154 19.17 -6.36 -16.03
N ASP A 155 18.29 -7.20 -15.47
CA ASP A 155 17.38 -8.05 -16.22
C ASP A 155 16.05 -8.26 -15.48
N TYR A 156 14.95 -8.14 -16.22
CA TYR A 156 13.60 -8.24 -15.65
C TYR A 156 13.28 -9.64 -15.12
N GLN A 157 13.72 -10.70 -15.80
CA GLN A 157 13.46 -12.08 -15.37
C GLN A 157 14.20 -12.43 -14.09
N LEU A 158 15.38 -11.83 -13.87
CA LEU A 158 16.08 -11.95 -12.59
C LEU A 158 15.33 -11.25 -11.47
N LEU A 159 14.80 -10.04 -11.71
CA LEU A 159 14.04 -9.31 -10.70
C LEU A 159 12.72 -9.99 -10.35
N LEU A 160 12.08 -10.69 -11.30
CA LEU A 160 10.86 -11.46 -11.05
C LEU A 160 11.06 -12.58 -10.02
N LYS A 161 12.28 -13.09 -9.82
CA LYS A 161 12.54 -14.13 -8.80
C LYS A 161 12.28 -13.65 -7.37
N SER A 162 12.35 -12.34 -7.14
CA SER A 162 12.12 -11.70 -5.84
C SER A 162 11.10 -10.56 -5.94
N GLY A 163 10.28 -10.57 -6.98
CA GLY A 163 9.27 -9.54 -7.25
C GLY A 163 7.92 -10.16 -7.60
N ILE A 164 6.95 -9.31 -7.84
CA ILE A 164 5.58 -9.69 -8.19
C ILE A 164 5.09 -8.90 -9.40
N GLU A 165 4.26 -9.54 -10.22
CA GLU A 165 3.43 -8.86 -11.22
C GLU A 165 1.97 -8.86 -10.78
N LEU A 166 1.31 -7.72 -10.96
CA LEU A 166 -0.08 -7.49 -10.58
C LEU A 166 -0.86 -6.97 -11.80
N ASP A 167 -2.09 -7.44 -12.00
CA ASP A 167 -3.00 -6.92 -13.04
C ASP A 167 -3.62 -5.60 -12.57
N ILE A 168 -3.44 -4.54 -13.37
CA ILE A 168 -3.92 -3.19 -13.04
C ILE A 168 -5.44 -3.12 -12.96
N ASN A 169 -6.15 -3.90 -13.79
CA ASN A 169 -7.61 -3.87 -13.79
C ASN A 169 -8.16 -4.45 -12.49
N ASN A 170 -7.57 -5.54 -12.00
CA ASN A 170 -7.95 -6.11 -10.70
C ASN A 170 -7.73 -5.12 -9.55
N LEU A 171 -6.57 -4.46 -9.52
CA LEU A 171 -6.26 -3.43 -8.53
C LEU A 171 -7.25 -2.26 -8.61
N TYR A 172 -7.57 -1.78 -9.81
CA TYR A 172 -8.54 -0.71 -10.00
C TYR A 172 -9.93 -1.12 -9.52
N GLN A 173 -10.44 -2.28 -9.93
CA GLN A 173 -11.79 -2.70 -9.54
C GLN A 173 -11.94 -2.84 -8.02
N LYS A 174 -10.90 -3.33 -7.33
CA LYS A 174 -10.89 -3.43 -5.86
C LYS A 174 -10.89 -2.07 -5.16
N ASN A 175 -10.27 -1.05 -5.76
CA ASN A 175 -9.94 0.22 -5.07
C ASN A 175 -10.59 1.48 -5.66
N LYS A 176 -11.35 1.39 -6.76
CA LYS A 176 -11.92 2.55 -7.47
C LYS A 176 -12.88 3.42 -6.65
N TYR A 177 -13.38 2.92 -5.53
CA TYR A 177 -14.28 3.65 -4.63
C TYR A 177 -13.59 4.19 -3.37
N ASN A 178 -12.28 3.95 -3.20
CA ASN A 178 -11.51 4.56 -2.12
C ASN A 178 -11.38 6.07 -2.37
N LYS A 179 -11.93 6.89 -1.46
CA LYS A 179 -11.85 8.36 -1.57
C LYS A 179 -10.45 8.86 -1.25
N SER A 180 -9.61 8.01 -0.66
CA SER A 180 -8.19 8.24 -0.43
C SER A 180 -7.31 8.11 -1.69
N LEU A 181 -7.81 7.56 -2.81
CA LEU A 181 -7.01 7.38 -4.03
C LEU A 181 -6.51 8.72 -4.64
N PRO A 182 -7.34 9.77 -4.76
CA PRO A 182 -6.85 11.09 -5.20
C PRO A 182 -5.84 11.73 -4.25
N GLU A 183 -5.90 11.45 -2.94
CA GLU A 183 -4.88 11.90 -1.98
C GLU A 183 -3.55 11.18 -2.22
N MET A 184 -3.59 9.87 -2.46
CA MET A 184 -2.40 9.08 -2.83
C MET A 184 -1.72 9.65 -4.07
N GLU A 185 -2.49 9.95 -5.11
CA GLU A 185 -1.96 10.56 -6.34
C GLU A 185 -1.24 11.88 -6.07
N LYS A 186 -1.74 12.72 -5.15
CA LYS A 186 -1.11 14.00 -4.80
C LYS A 186 0.23 13.81 -4.07
N LYS A 187 0.34 12.78 -3.23
CA LYS A 187 1.55 12.44 -2.48
C LYS A 187 2.68 11.89 -3.36
N ILE A 188 2.37 11.44 -4.58
CA ILE A 188 3.36 10.92 -5.52
C ILE A 188 4.01 12.08 -6.30
N LYS A 189 5.35 12.12 -6.26
CA LYS A 189 6.18 13.01 -7.07
C LYS A 189 7.08 12.18 -7.99
N ILE A 190 6.83 12.25 -9.29
CA ILE A 190 7.68 11.60 -10.30
C ILE A 190 8.82 12.56 -10.60
N VAL A 191 10.06 12.11 -10.41
CA VAL A 191 11.26 12.95 -10.46
C VAL A 191 12.37 12.27 -11.27
N ASN A 192 13.32 13.08 -11.71
CA ASN A 192 14.59 12.56 -12.25
C ASN A 192 15.60 12.40 -11.10
N ARG A 193 16.75 11.73 -11.36
CA ARG A 193 17.79 11.49 -10.35
C ARG A 193 18.30 12.77 -9.66
N ASP A 194 18.58 13.83 -10.40
CA ASP A 194 19.12 15.05 -9.79
C ASP A 194 18.13 15.72 -8.84
N GLU A 195 16.83 15.58 -9.10
CA GLU A 195 15.76 16.05 -8.22
C GLU A 195 15.56 15.12 -7.03
N SER A 196 15.64 13.80 -7.21
CA SER A 196 15.52 12.85 -6.10
C SER A 196 16.61 13.08 -5.06
N ILE A 197 17.85 13.31 -5.48
CA ILE A 197 18.98 13.62 -4.58
C ILE A 197 18.74 14.91 -3.79
N LYS A 198 18.12 15.93 -4.40
CA LYS A 198 17.84 17.22 -3.74
C LYS A 198 16.66 17.15 -2.77
N LEU A 199 15.63 16.36 -3.11
CA LEU A 199 14.39 16.29 -2.36
C LEU A 199 14.41 15.22 -1.27
N PHE A 200 15.19 14.16 -1.46
CA PHE A 200 15.32 13.10 -0.49
C PHE A 200 16.25 13.54 0.65
N ASP A 201 15.62 13.78 1.80
CA ASP A 201 16.29 14.18 3.03
C ASP A 201 16.04 13.09 4.09
N PRO A 202 17.04 12.26 4.42
CA PRO A 202 16.91 11.21 5.43
C PRO A 202 16.56 11.75 6.82
N ASP A 203 16.98 12.97 7.15
CA ASP A 203 16.76 13.56 8.48
C ASP A 203 15.31 14.00 8.65
N LYS A 204 14.64 14.43 7.57
CA LYS A 204 13.19 14.67 7.58
C LYS A 204 12.38 13.41 7.88
N ASN A 205 12.93 12.23 7.60
CA ASN A 205 12.27 10.97 7.91
C ASN A 205 12.42 10.56 9.39
N ASN A 206 13.22 11.28 10.19
CA ASN A 206 13.40 11.00 11.60
C ASN A 206 12.17 11.44 12.42
N ILE A 207 11.43 10.46 12.93
CA ILE A 207 10.20 10.68 13.68
C ILE A 207 10.43 11.30 15.07
N GLY A 208 11.66 11.19 15.61
CA GLY A 208 12.02 11.65 16.95
C GLY A 208 12.05 13.16 17.10
N MET A 209 12.28 13.90 16.01
CA MET A 209 12.43 15.37 16.04
C MET A 209 11.20 16.09 16.63
N MET A 210 10.00 15.51 16.47
CA MET A 210 8.74 16.10 16.95
C MET A 210 8.04 15.28 18.06
N ALA A 211 8.76 14.35 18.71
CA ALA A 211 8.15 13.42 19.66
C ALA A 211 7.51 14.11 20.88
N HIS A 212 8.18 15.11 21.46
CA HIS A 212 7.65 15.84 22.61
C HIS A 212 6.38 16.62 22.25
N MET A 213 6.45 17.42 21.17
CA MET A 213 5.29 18.17 20.67
C MET A 213 4.12 17.24 20.35
N ARG A 214 4.36 16.13 19.64
CA ARG A 214 3.32 15.15 19.31
C ARG A 214 2.63 14.61 20.56
N SER A 215 3.38 14.35 21.62
CA SER A 215 2.83 13.88 22.90
C SER A 215 1.92 14.94 23.55
N GLN A 216 2.31 16.22 23.52
CA GLN A 216 1.49 17.32 24.01
C GLN A 216 0.20 17.48 23.20
N LEU A 217 0.29 17.41 21.87
CA LEU A 217 -0.85 17.55 20.99
C LEU A 217 -1.87 16.42 21.18
N TYR A 218 -1.41 15.17 21.29
CA TYR A 218 -2.31 14.05 21.58
C TYR A 218 -2.93 14.12 22.97
N ARG A 219 -2.24 14.72 23.95
CA ARG A 219 -2.84 15.03 25.26
C ARG A 219 -3.97 16.05 25.13
N MET A 220 -3.77 17.14 24.37
CA MET A 220 -4.82 18.12 24.09
C MET A 220 -6.04 17.49 23.39
N ILE A 221 -5.81 16.64 22.39
CA ILE A 221 -6.90 15.93 21.69
C ILE A 221 -7.66 15.04 22.67
N ARG A 222 -6.96 14.33 23.56
CA ARG A 222 -7.59 13.46 24.55
C ARG A 222 -8.47 14.24 25.53
N GLU A 223 -7.95 15.33 26.07
CA GLU A 223 -8.70 16.23 26.97
C GLU A 223 -9.91 16.87 26.28
N PHE A 224 -9.84 17.08 24.95
CA PHE A 224 -10.91 17.69 24.17
C PHE A 224 -11.98 16.70 23.68
N GLY A 225 -11.56 15.51 23.21
CA GLY A 225 -12.39 14.57 22.46
C GLY A 225 -12.63 13.22 23.15
N GLY A 226 -11.98 12.95 24.29
CA GLY A 226 -12.00 11.64 24.95
C GLY A 226 -10.83 10.75 24.53
N GLU A 227 -10.85 9.47 24.94
CA GLU A 227 -9.75 8.54 24.70
C GLU A 227 -9.43 8.34 23.21
N LEU A 228 -8.13 8.25 22.91
CA LEU A 228 -7.63 7.97 21.56
C LEU A 228 -7.68 6.46 21.32
N ASN A 229 -8.63 6.00 20.51
CA ASN A 229 -8.74 4.59 20.16
C ASN A 229 -7.78 4.24 19.01
N ASN A 230 -6.54 3.88 19.37
CA ASN A 230 -5.50 3.51 18.40
C ASN A 230 -5.71 2.12 17.76
N ASN A 231 -6.65 1.33 18.26
CA ASN A 231 -7.02 0.05 17.64
C ASN A 231 -8.07 0.28 16.53
N ALA A 232 -8.99 1.21 16.75
CA ALA A 232 -10.05 1.56 15.79
C ALA A 232 -9.54 2.46 14.66
N TYR A 233 -8.53 3.29 14.93
CA TYR A 233 -8.11 4.34 14.00
C TYR A 233 -6.62 4.33 13.69
N LEU A 234 -6.32 4.71 12.45
CA LEU A 234 -5.00 5.14 12.02
C LEU A 234 -4.90 6.65 12.19
N TRP A 235 -3.76 7.14 12.66
CA TRP A 235 -3.51 8.58 12.84
C TRP A 235 -2.47 9.06 11.86
N ASP A 236 -2.78 10.16 11.17
CA ASP A 236 -1.80 10.84 10.32
C ASP A 236 -0.65 11.40 11.16
N ASN A 237 0.48 11.65 10.51
CA ASN A 237 1.50 12.53 11.04
C ASN A 237 0.93 13.94 11.18
N ILE A 238 1.42 14.66 12.18
CA ILE A 238 0.97 16.01 12.48
C ILE A 238 1.56 16.95 11.42
N ARG A 239 0.68 17.70 10.76
CA ARG A 239 1.07 18.76 9.82
C ARG A 239 1.10 20.07 10.59
N LEU A 240 2.29 20.65 10.74
CA LEU A 240 2.51 21.93 11.41
C LEU A 240 2.81 23.00 10.36
N ASP A 241 2.21 24.18 10.48
CA ASP A 241 2.59 25.34 9.69
C ASP A 241 3.57 26.26 10.45
N LYS A 242 4.00 27.34 9.80
CA LYS A 242 5.00 28.26 10.36
C LYS A 242 4.47 29.07 11.54
N ASP A 243 3.15 29.19 11.67
CA ASP A 243 2.48 29.95 12.71
C ASP A 243 2.17 29.08 13.94
N GLY A 244 2.60 27.81 13.91
CA GLY A 244 2.35 26.85 14.98
C GLY A 244 0.94 26.24 14.94
N ASN A 245 0.14 26.54 13.89
CA ASN A 245 -1.11 25.84 13.68
C ASN A 245 -0.81 24.42 13.24
N TRP A 246 -1.65 23.49 13.67
CA TRP A 246 -1.46 22.09 13.32
C TRP A 246 -2.76 21.41 12.92
N THR A 247 -2.62 20.35 12.15
CA THR A 247 -3.73 19.48 11.72
C THR A 247 -3.31 18.02 11.80
N VAL A 248 -4.22 17.16 12.26
CA VAL A 248 -4.07 15.70 12.26
C VAL A 248 -5.40 15.05 11.90
N ASN A 249 -5.36 14.09 10.98
CA ASN A 249 -6.53 13.27 10.65
C ASN A 249 -6.48 11.95 11.41
N TYR A 250 -7.66 11.38 11.65
CA TYR A 250 -7.81 9.99 12.00
C TYR A 250 -8.62 9.28 10.92
N ARG A 251 -8.22 8.05 10.60
CA ARG A 251 -8.72 7.27 9.47
C ARG A 251 -9.19 5.90 9.91
N ASN A 252 -10.01 5.26 9.10
CA ASN A 252 -10.21 3.82 9.18
C ASN A 252 -9.01 3.06 8.57
N HIS A 253 -9.02 1.73 8.69
CA HIS A 253 -7.97 0.87 8.13
C HIS A 253 -7.99 0.78 6.59
N ASP A 254 -9.03 1.29 5.95
CA ASP A 254 -9.09 1.42 4.48
C ASP A 254 -8.35 2.66 3.96
N GLY A 255 -7.94 3.57 4.85
CA GLY A 255 -7.25 4.82 4.52
C GLY A 255 -8.18 6.03 4.40
N GLU A 256 -9.46 5.86 4.69
CA GLU A 256 -10.48 6.91 4.58
C GLU A 256 -10.50 7.79 5.84
N ILE A 257 -10.51 9.12 5.64
CA ILE A 257 -10.58 10.09 6.74
C ILE A 257 -11.95 10.02 7.39
N LEU A 258 -11.98 9.79 8.71
CA LEU A 258 -13.20 9.81 9.52
C LEU A 258 -13.41 11.15 10.22
N GLY A 259 -12.34 11.90 10.39
CA GLY A 259 -12.38 13.30 10.82
C GLY A 259 -11.00 13.87 11.06
N THR A 260 -11.00 15.13 11.49
CA THR A 260 -9.79 15.93 11.60
C THR A 260 -9.81 16.72 12.91
N TYR A 261 -8.68 16.78 13.58
CA TYR A 261 -8.41 17.76 14.62
C TYR A 261 -7.48 18.82 14.04
N LYS A 262 -7.80 20.09 14.27
CA LYS A 262 -6.91 21.20 13.91
C LYS A 262 -6.88 22.24 15.02
N PHE A 263 -5.75 22.92 15.13
CA PHE A 263 -5.59 24.06 16.01
C PHE A 263 -5.24 25.28 15.18
N VAL A 264 -6.09 26.30 15.24
CA VAL A 264 -5.92 27.54 14.47
C VAL A 264 -6.38 28.71 15.33
N ASN A 265 -5.57 29.77 15.42
CA ASN A 265 -5.91 31.00 16.15
C ASN A 265 -6.39 30.70 17.59
N ASP A 266 -5.63 29.89 18.34
CA ASP A 266 -5.95 29.43 19.69
C ASP A 266 -7.20 28.56 19.82
N ASN A 267 -7.81 28.12 18.73
CA ASN A 267 -9.00 27.28 18.76
C ASN A 267 -8.64 25.84 18.39
N LEU A 268 -8.92 24.92 19.29
CA LEU A 268 -8.93 23.48 19.00
C LEU A 268 -10.28 23.09 18.41
N ILE A 269 -10.27 22.59 17.18
CA ILE A 269 -11.46 22.30 16.37
C ILE A 269 -11.46 20.82 15.97
N LYS A 270 -12.61 20.15 16.12
CA LYS A 270 -12.89 18.82 15.56
C LYS A 270 -13.82 18.94 14.37
N LEU A 271 -13.44 18.33 13.26
CA LEU A 271 -14.23 18.22 12.04
C LEU A 271 -14.67 16.77 11.79
N ASP A 272 -15.82 16.60 11.13
CA ASP A 272 -16.26 15.32 10.58
C ASP A 272 -15.48 14.96 9.30
N GLN A 273 -15.76 13.78 8.74
CA GLN A 273 -15.17 13.30 7.49
C GLN A 273 -15.39 14.20 6.26
N ASN A 274 -16.38 15.11 6.31
CA ASN A 274 -16.70 16.05 5.24
C ASN A 274 -16.13 17.44 5.49
N GLY A 275 -15.43 17.64 6.62
CA GLY A 275 -14.87 18.94 7.02
C GLY A 275 -15.84 19.84 7.79
N ASN A 276 -17.03 19.34 8.19
CA ASN A 276 -17.96 20.12 9.00
C ASN A 276 -17.53 20.16 10.45
N LYS A 277 -17.66 21.32 11.08
CA LYS A 277 -17.29 21.51 12.49
C LYS A 277 -18.24 20.75 13.42
N ILE A 278 -17.70 19.80 14.17
CA ILE A 278 -18.42 19.06 15.22
C ILE A 278 -18.25 19.76 16.58
N LYS A 279 -17.04 20.22 16.88
CA LYS A 279 -16.69 20.78 18.20
C LYS A 279 -15.59 21.82 18.07
N GLU A 280 -15.60 22.81 18.96
CA GLU A 280 -14.58 23.84 19.07
C GLU A 280 -14.37 24.23 20.53
N LYS A 281 -13.12 24.55 20.89
CA LYS A 281 -12.76 25.09 22.19
C LYS A 281 -11.60 26.06 22.03
N LYS A 282 -11.77 27.28 22.53
CA LYS A 282 -10.67 28.23 22.68
C LYS A 282 -9.74 27.76 23.79
N ILE A 283 -8.45 27.68 23.50
CA ILE A 283 -7.39 27.32 24.43
C ILE A 283 -6.72 28.61 24.86
N THR A 284 -6.79 28.93 26.15
CA THR A 284 -5.99 30.03 26.71
C THR A 284 -4.62 29.47 27.04
N ILE A 285 -3.63 29.75 26.20
CA ILE A 285 -2.23 29.53 26.55
C ILE A 285 -1.89 30.62 27.57
N ARG A 286 -1.69 30.25 28.84
CA ARG A 286 -1.13 31.19 29.81
C ARG A 286 0.35 31.31 29.49
N GLU A 287 0.78 32.53 29.15
CA GLU A 287 2.21 32.86 29.13
C GLU A 287 2.72 32.73 30.57
N GLU A 288 3.67 31.82 30.80
CA GLU A 288 4.48 31.76 32.02
C GLU A 288 5.70 32.67 31.88
#